data_AF-A0A3D1UYE5-F1
#
_entry.id   AF-A0A3D1UYE5-F1
#
_cell.length_a   1.000
_cell.length_b   1.000
_cell.length_c   1.000
_cell.angle_alpha   90.00
_cell.angle_beta   90.00
_cell.angle_gamma   90.00
#
_symmetry.space_group_name_H-M   'P 1'
#
loop_
_entity.id
_entity.type
_entity.pdbx_description
1 polymer ?
#
loop_
_entity_poly.entity_id
_entity_poly.type
_entity_poly.pdbx_seq_one_letter_code
_entity_poly.pdbx_strand_id
1 'polypeptide(L)'
;MTKEVPPRIHAILARGRSCATVFRRGPSNQVAVIGWDLDTDEFTLGQWLYGRIYEYRCDLSPDGKYLLYFAAKYGRVNPVEARIRELVNAQVGEFDWFAYTEKKYFAYSKKCEDLEMQIRKKYAVELNKLRNRRDYTDASWTAISRTPYLKALDLWFNGSGWNGGGWFVDSSHVWINKPPPHCGEHFYHTRSGKFKELAQAPDLRLERENGGECPGIYLARLERDGWQFCEETETYAKYVKPLPYDLWLIKRFYFNGKCPSPAGYGCYWEEHDLSRGKELLLAGNTWRWADYDAKHKRILFAVNGMIFALRLKTPDVPPALLYDFNDMKYERLPAPYAYPDSM
;
A
#
# COMPACT_ATOMS: atom_id res chain seq x y z
N MET A 1 15.38 17.02 -24.04
CA MET A 1 15.60 16.65 -22.62
C MET A 1 14.31 16.04 -22.11
N THR A 2 14.30 14.75 -21.75
CA THR A 2 13.14 14.13 -21.10
C THR A 2 12.93 14.81 -19.75
N LYS A 3 11.79 15.46 -19.55
CA LYS A 3 11.43 16.11 -18.28
C LYS A 3 11.47 15.04 -17.18
N GLU A 4 12.33 15.20 -16.18
CA GLU A 4 12.37 14.27 -15.05
C GLU A 4 11.00 14.28 -14.35
N VAL A 5 10.45 13.08 -14.14
CA VAL A 5 9.17 12.91 -13.45
C VAL A 5 9.46 12.92 -11.96
N PRO A 6 8.91 13.87 -11.18
CA PRO A 6 9.16 13.95 -9.75
C PRO A 6 8.67 12.68 -9.03
N PRO A 7 9.26 12.33 -7.87
CA PRO A 7 8.80 11.20 -7.10
C PRO A 7 7.38 11.43 -6.58
N ARG A 8 6.62 10.36 -6.49
CA ARG A 8 5.29 10.37 -5.88
C ARG A 8 5.46 10.31 -4.37
N ILE A 9 4.76 11.21 -3.68
CA ILE A 9 4.77 11.32 -2.23
C ILE A 9 3.37 11.00 -1.72
N HIS A 10 3.30 10.09 -0.76
CA HIS A 10 2.11 9.82 0.04
C HIS A 10 2.53 9.76 1.50
N ALA A 11 1.68 10.19 2.42
CA ALA A 11 1.97 10.07 3.84
C ALA A 11 0.77 9.55 4.62
N ILE A 12 1.05 8.93 5.77
CA ILE A 12 0.04 8.49 6.73
C ILE A 12 0.41 9.14 8.06
N LEU A 13 -0.49 9.99 8.57
CA LEU A 13 -0.34 10.60 9.89
C LEU A 13 -0.77 9.60 10.98
N ALA A 14 -0.05 9.54 12.09
CA ALA A 14 -0.46 8.71 13.23
C ALA A 14 -1.66 9.34 13.93
N ARG A 15 -2.65 8.53 14.31
CA ARG A 15 -3.91 9.02 14.90
C ARG A 15 -3.76 9.55 16.33
N GLY A 16 -2.76 9.07 17.07
CA GLY A 16 -2.58 9.36 18.50
C GLY A 16 -1.27 10.07 18.85
N ARG A 17 -0.43 10.41 17.86
CA ARG A 17 0.90 11.02 18.04
C ARG A 17 1.19 12.01 16.91
N SER A 18 2.00 13.03 17.21
CA SER A 18 2.48 14.03 16.25
C SER A 18 3.59 13.51 15.35
N CYS A 19 3.34 12.41 14.64
CA CYS A 19 4.29 11.83 13.71
C CYS A 19 3.57 11.25 12.49
N ALA A 20 4.33 11.08 11.41
CA ALA A 20 3.84 10.50 10.17
C ALA A 20 4.88 9.58 9.54
N THR A 21 4.39 8.76 8.61
CA THR A 21 5.25 7.98 7.70
C THR A 21 5.04 8.47 6.28
N VAL A 22 6.13 8.84 5.62
CA VAL A 22 6.14 9.28 4.22
C VAL A 22 6.67 8.15 3.34
N PHE A 23 5.96 7.89 2.25
CA PHE A 23 6.37 7.02 1.15
C PHE A 23 6.82 7.89 -0.02
N ARG A 24 8.11 7.81 -0.34
CA ARG A 24 8.70 8.44 -1.53
C ARG A 24 8.92 7.38 -2.59
N ARG A 25 8.11 7.37 -3.65
CA ARG A 25 8.27 6.45 -4.78
C ARG A 25 8.81 7.16 -6.01
N GLY A 26 9.90 6.65 -6.55
CA GLY A 26 10.49 7.14 -7.78
C GLY A 26 11.94 6.65 -7.89
N PRO A 27 12.40 6.08 -9.02
CA PRO A 27 11.62 5.48 -10.11
C PRO A 27 10.55 4.48 -9.64
N SER A 28 9.74 3.93 -10.56
CA SER A 28 8.50 3.20 -10.24
C SER A 28 8.68 1.96 -9.33
N ASN A 29 9.89 1.43 -9.19
CA ASN A 29 10.28 0.27 -8.39
C ASN A 29 11.23 0.62 -7.23
N GLN A 30 11.30 1.87 -6.82
CA GLN A 30 12.10 2.31 -5.67
C GLN A 30 11.20 3.12 -4.74
N VAL A 31 11.09 2.68 -3.49
CA VAL A 31 10.29 3.34 -2.46
C VAL A 31 11.14 3.54 -1.22
N ALA A 32 11.29 4.79 -0.77
CA ALA A 32 11.81 5.09 0.57
C ALA A 32 10.65 5.22 1.55
N VAL A 33 10.83 4.67 2.75
CA VAL A 33 9.99 4.94 3.92
C VAL A 33 10.75 5.88 4.84
N ILE A 34 10.11 6.99 5.18
CA ILE A 34 10.72 8.12 5.87
C ILE A 34 9.83 8.46 7.07
N GLY A 35 10.43 8.58 8.24
CA GLY A 35 9.74 9.06 9.44
C GLY A 35 9.65 10.57 9.40
N TRP A 36 8.55 11.12 9.88
CA TRP A 36 8.33 12.56 9.95
C TRP A 36 7.81 12.93 11.33
N ASP A 37 8.56 13.76 12.04
CA ASP A 37 8.13 14.39 13.29
C ASP A 37 7.33 15.67 12.96
N LEU A 38 6.06 15.72 13.36
CA LEU A 38 5.19 16.85 13.05
C LEU A 38 5.41 18.03 14.00
N ASP A 39 6.04 17.82 15.16
CA ASP A 39 6.33 18.88 16.13
C ASP A 39 7.57 19.68 15.72
N THR A 40 8.58 19.01 15.14
CA THR A 40 9.85 19.64 14.70
C THR A 40 9.95 19.85 13.19
N ASP A 41 9.08 19.23 12.40
CA ASP A 41 9.18 19.14 10.94
C ASP A 41 10.48 18.44 10.46
N GLU A 42 11.06 17.58 11.29
CA GLU A 42 12.23 16.78 10.93
C GLU A 42 11.83 15.50 10.19
N PHE A 43 12.57 15.19 9.13
CA PHE A 43 12.39 14.00 8.30
C PHE A 43 13.59 13.06 8.47
N THR A 44 13.33 11.82 8.84
CA THR A 44 14.37 10.80 9.05
C THR A 44 14.22 9.66 8.05
N LEU A 45 15.21 9.49 7.18
CA LEU A 45 15.25 8.34 6.27
C LEU A 45 15.28 7.03 7.06
N GLY A 46 14.32 6.15 6.80
CA GLY A 46 14.28 4.81 7.37
C GLY A 46 14.94 3.79 6.47
N GLN A 47 14.17 3.22 5.54
CA GLN A 47 14.67 2.16 4.66
C GLN A 47 14.12 2.27 3.24
N TRP A 48 14.95 1.92 2.27
CA TRP A 48 14.55 1.76 0.88
C TRP A 48 14.12 0.33 0.57
N LEU A 49 13.09 0.21 -0.26
CA LEU A 49 12.71 -1.01 -0.95
C LEU A 49 12.97 -0.86 -2.45
N TYR A 50 13.68 -1.84 -3.02
CA TYR A 50 13.69 -2.06 -4.46
C TYR A 50 12.53 -3.01 -4.81
N GLY A 51 11.38 -2.41 -5.11
CA GLY A 51 10.08 -3.05 -5.32
C GLY A 51 8.96 -2.01 -5.30
N ARG A 52 7.73 -2.47 -5.10
CA ARG A 52 6.54 -1.63 -4.93
C ARG A 52 6.06 -1.74 -3.50
N ILE A 53 5.68 -0.61 -2.91
CA ILE A 53 4.76 -0.54 -1.76
C ILE A 53 3.45 0.04 -2.28
N TYR A 54 2.32 -0.50 -1.86
CA TYR A 54 0.99 0.02 -2.19
C TYR A 54 0.49 0.88 -1.04
N GLU A 55 0.86 2.16 -1.07
CA GLU A 55 0.59 3.15 -0.03
C GLU A 55 -0.87 3.18 0.45
N TYR A 56 -1.83 3.03 -0.46
CA TYR A 56 -3.27 3.01 -0.16
C TYR A 56 -3.74 1.78 0.63
N ARG A 57 -2.96 0.70 0.63
CA ARG A 57 -3.23 -0.52 1.41
C ARG A 57 -2.43 -0.57 2.73
N CYS A 58 -1.62 0.46 2.99
CA CYS A 58 -0.82 0.56 4.20
C CYS A 58 -1.59 1.27 5.31
N ASP A 59 -1.17 1.04 6.55
CA ASP A 59 -1.68 1.73 7.73
C ASP A 59 -0.59 1.94 8.78
N LEU A 60 -0.78 2.95 9.62
CA LEU A 60 0.13 3.30 10.70
C LEU A 60 -0.58 3.05 12.04
N SER A 61 0.13 2.43 13.00
CA SER A 61 -0.41 2.24 14.35
C SER A 61 -0.77 3.61 14.95
N PRO A 62 -1.79 3.71 15.82
CA PRO A 62 -2.18 5.00 16.40
C PRO A 62 -1.02 5.73 17.09
N ASP A 63 -0.10 5.00 17.71
CA ASP A 63 1.10 5.56 18.35
C ASP A 63 2.27 5.85 17.39
N GLY A 64 2.12 5.60 16.09
CA GLY A 64 3.13 5.84 15.06
C GLY A 64 4.32 4.88 15.05
N LYS A 65 4.39 3.91 15.98
CA LYS A 65 5.57 3.06 16.13
C LYS A 65 5.67 1.94 15.10
N TYR A 66 4.54 1.53 14.53
CA TYR A 66 4.48 0.36 13.66
C TYR A 66 3.78 0.67 12.35
N LEU A 67 4.44 0.27 11.26
CA LEU A 67 3.92 0.40 9.92
C LEU A 67 3.42 -0.97 9.46
N LEU A 68 2.18 -1.04 9.02
CA LEU A 68 1.62 -2.15 8.27
C LEU A 68 1.67 -1.78 6.80
N TYR A 69 2.34 -2.58 5.98
CA TYR A 69 2.49 -2.29 4.56
C TYR A 69 2.31 -3.52 3.68
N PHE A 70 1.72 -3.28 2.50
CA PHE A 70 1.68 -4.25 1.41
C PHE A 70 2.76 -3.92 0.39
N ALA A 71 3.58 -4.90 0.06
CA ALA A 71 4.67 -4.75 -0.89
C ALA A 71 4.71 -5.88 -1.91
N ALA A 72 5.30 -5.58 -3.06
CA ALA A 72 5.52 -6.54 -4.13
C ALA A 72 6.90 -6.36 -4.77
N LYS A 73 7.49 -7.47 -5.19
CA LYS A 73 8.66 -7.52 -6.06
C LYS A 73 8.40 -8.53 -7.18
N TYR A 74 7.86 -8.00 -8.28
CA TYR A 74 7.57 -8.78 -9.48
C TYR A 74 8.83 -9.40 -10.09
N GLY A 75 8.66 -10.54 -10.75
CA GLY A 75 9.76 -11.32 -11.34
C GLY A 75 10.45 -12.27 -10.37
N ARG A 76 10.03 -12.32 -9.09
CA ARG A 76 10.43 -13.41 -8.19
C ARG A 76 9.63 -14.67 -8.49
N VAL A 77 10.34 -15.79 -8.56
CA VAL A 77 9.73 -17.10 -8.72
C VAL A 77 9.38 -17.64 -7.32
N ASN A 78 8.11 -17.89 -7.09
CA ASN A 78 7.65 -18.60 -5.89
C ASN A 78 8.11 -20.06 -5.99
N PRO A 79 8.91 -20.58 -5.04
CA PRO A 79 9.47 -21.93 -5.15
C PRO A 79 8.41 -23.03 -5.10
N VAL A 80 7.26 -22.78 -4.48
CA VAL A 80 6.12 -23.72 -4.49
C VAL A 80 5.49 -23.77 -5.86
N GLU A 81 5.18 -22.62 -6.44
CA GLU A 81 4.57 -22.53 -7.77
C GLU A 81 5.50 -23.06 -8.87
N ALA A 82 6.82 -22.83 -8.73
CA ALA A 82 7.82 -23.44 -9.60
C ALA A 82 7.79 -24.96 -9.53
N ARG A 83 7.73 -25.52 -8.32
CA ARG A 83 7.67 -26.97 -8.12
C ARG A 83 6.39 -27.59 -8.64
N ILE A 84 5.25 -26.92 -8.44
CA ILE A 84 3.96 -27.36 -8.98
C ILE A 84 4.01 -27.38 -10.50
N ARG A 85 4.51 -26.32 -11.13
CA ARG A 85 4.66 -26.24 -12.59
C ARG A 85 5.54 -27.35 -13.13
N GLU A 86 6.67 -27.65 -12.47
CA GLU A 86 7.53 -28.77 -12.82
C GLU A 86 6.76 -30.11 -12.80
N LEU A 87 6.00 -30.38 -11.73
CA LEU A 87 5.24 -31.61 -11.55
C LEU A 87 4.05 -31.74 -12.52
N VAL A 88 3.42 -30.63 -12.90
CA VAL A 88 2.37 -30.57 -13.93
C VAL A 88 2.98 -30.86 -15.31
N ASN A 89 4.03 -30.13 -15.67
CA ASN A 89 4.70 -30.27 -16.97
C ASN A 89 5.27 -31.69 -17.17
N ALA A 90 5.78 -32.32 -16.11
CA ALA A 90 6.26 -33.71 -16.16
C ALA A 90 5.17 -34.72 -16.56
N GLN A 91 3.89 -34.41 -16.38
CA GLN A 91 2.77 -35.31 -16.69
C GLN A 91 1.99 -34.89 -17.93
N VAL A 92 1.85 -33.59 -18.18
CA VAL A 92 1.04 -33.06 -19.29
C VAL A 92 1.89 -32.74 -20.52
N GLY A 93 3.19 -32.50 -20.33
CA GLY A 93 4.06 -31.90 -21.35
C GLY A 93 3.79 -30.41 -21.52
N GLU A 94 4.59 -29.74 -22.36
CA GLU A 94 4.35 -28.35 -22.74
C GLU A 94 3.26 -28.27 -23.83
N PHE A 95 2.55 -27.14 -23.89
CA PHE A 95 1.57 -26.91 -24.95
C PHE A 95 2.26 -26.71 -26.31
N ASP A 96 1.77 -27.40 -27.34
CA ASP A 96 2.22 -27.19 -28.72
C ASP A 96 1.61 -25.91 -29.30
N TRP A 97 2.39 -24.83 -29.27
CA TRP A 97 2.00 -23.53 -29.80
C TRP A 97 1.83 -23.52 -31.32
N PHE A 98 2.49 -24.42 -32.06
CA PHE A 98 2.32 -24.51 -33.51
C PHE A 98 0.95 -25.08 -33.90
N ALA A 99 0.31 -25.82 -33.00
CA ALA A 99 -1.02 -26.38 -33.19
C ALA A 99 -2.13 -25.57 -32.50
N TYR A 100 -1.86 -24.31 -32.13
CA TYR A 100 -2.76 -23.47 -31.34
C TYR A 100 -4.15 -23.33 -31.98
N THR A 101 -5.17 -23.68 -31.19
CA THR A 101 -6.52 -23.16 -31.33
C THR A 101 -7.02 -22.84 -29.94
N GLU A 102 -7.93 -21.88 -29.83
CA GLU A 102 -8.54 -21.49 -28.55
C GLU A 102 -9.14 -22.72 -27.83
N LYS A 103 -9.85 -23.58 -28.56
CA LYS A 103 -10.39 -24.85 -28.03
C LYS A 103 -9.32 -25.78 -27.47
N LYS A 104 -8.20 -25.96 -28.18
CA LYS A 104 -7.09 -26.83 -27.73
C LYS A 104 -6.38 -26.25 -26.51
N TYR A 105 -6.15 -24.94 -26.51
CA TYR A 105 -5.53 -24.25 -25.39
C TYR A 105 -6.41 -24.33 -24.14
N PHE A 106 -7.72 -24.09 -24.26
CA PHE A 106 -8.64 -24.24 -23.14
C PHE A 106 -8.70 -25.66 -22.59
N ALA A 107 -8.71 -26.68 -23.47
CA ALA A 107 -8.65 -28.07 -23.04
C ALA A 107 -7.34 -28.41 -22.30
N TYR A 108 -6.20 -27.90 -22.78
CA TYR A 108 -4.91 -28.02 -22.12
C TYR A 108 -4.88 -27.29 -20.76
N SER A 109 -5.33 -26.03 -20.70
CA SER A 109 -5.38 -25.23 -19.46
C SER A 109 -6.20 -25.94 -18.40
N LYS A 110 -7.40 -26.40 -18.76
CA LYS A 110 -8.27 -27.14 -17.85
C LYS A 110 -7.62 -28.41 -17.32
N LYS A 111 -6.93 -29.17 -18.18
CA LYS A 111 -6.18 -30.37 -17.77
C LYS A 111 -5.06 -30.02 -16.78
N CYS A 112 -4.35 -28.93 -17.01
CA CYS A 112 -3.31 -28.44 -16.09
C CYS A 112 -3.90 -28.02 -14.74
N GLU A 113 -5.02 -27.27 -14.72
CA GLU A 113 -5.72 -26.85 -13.50
C GLU A 113 -6.22 -28.06 -12.68
N ASP A 114 -6.86 -29.04 -13.33
CA ASP A 114 -7.34 -30.25 -12.68
C ASP A 114 -6.18 -31.06 -12.07
N LEU A 115 -5.07 -31.17 -12.79
CA LEU A 115 -3.88 -31.87 -12.31
C LEU A 115 -3.18 -31.12 -11.18
N GLU A 116 -3.09 -29.79 -11.27
CA GLU A 116 -2.53 -28.95 -10.23
C GLU A 116 -3.25 -29.17 -8.90
N MET A 117 -4.58 -29.21 -8.89
CA MET A 117 -5.36 -29.52 -7.69
C MET A 117 -4.99 -30.88 -7.08
N GLN A 118 -4.74 -31.89 -7.91
CA GLN A 118 -4.31 -33.22 -7.45
C GLN A 118 -2.87 -33.20 -6.91
N ILE A 119 -1.95 -32.49 -7.59
CA ILE A 119 -0.56 -32.31 -7.17
C ILE A 119 -0.49 -31.61 -5.82
N ARG A 120 -1.22 -30.49 -5.64
CA ARG A 120 -1.25 -29.76 -4.38
C ARG A 120 -1.66 -30.66 -3.21
N LYS A 121 -2.64 -31.54 -3.41
CA LYS A 121 -3.06 -32.54 -2.40
C LYS A 121 -1.99 -33.61 -2.17
N LYS A 122 -1.49 -34.24 -3.25
CA LYS A 122 -0.53 -35.36 -3.18
C LYS A 122 0.82 -34.95 -2.58
N TYR A 123 1.30 -33.75 -2.92
CA TYR A 123 2.61 -33.24 -2.52
C TYR A 123 2.52 -32.21 -1.37
N ALA A 124 1.39 -32.12 -0.67
CA ALA A 124 1.15 -31.11 0.37
C ALA A 124 2.28 -31.01 1.40
N VAL A 125 2.83 -32.14 1.85
CA VAL A 125 3.96 -32.17 2.81
C VAL A 125 5.24 -31.57 2.21
N GLU A 126 5.57 -31.88 0.97
CA GLU A 126 6.75 -31.34 0.27
C GLU A 126 6.59 -29.84 0.04
N LEU A 127 5.45 -29.41 -0.48
CA LEU A 127 5.16 -28.00 -0.74
C LEU A 127 5.17 -27.19 0.56
N ASN A 128 4.66 -27.75 1.66
CA ASN A 128 4.74 -27.10 2.98
C ASN A 128 6.19 -27.00 3.47
N LYS A 129 7.04 -28.00 3.22
CA LYS A 129 8.49 -27.90 3.53
C LYS A 129 9.16 -26.78 2.73
N LEU A 130 8.79 -26.59 1.45
CA LEU A 130 9.29 -25.48 0.63
C LEU A 130 8.89 -24.11 1.22
N ARG A 131 7.64 -23.96 1.67
CA ARG A 131 7.12 -22.71 2.26
C ARG A 131 7.82 -22.28 3.54
N ASN A 132 8.23 -23.24 4.35
CA ASN A 132 8.86 -22.99 5.64
C ASN A 132 10.38 -22.87 5.56
N ARG A 133 10.97 -22.84 4.35
CA ARG A 133 12.40 -22.56 4.20
C ARG A 133 12.70 -21.11 4.57
N ARG A 134 13.85 -20.88 5.19
CA ARG A 134 14.32 -19.54 5.60
C ARG A 134 14.54 -18.57 4.42
N ASP A 135 14.81 -19.11 3.24
CA ASP A 135 15.02 -18.35 2.00
C ASP A 135 13.75 -18.25 1.15
N TYR A 136 12.58 -18.62 1.69
CA TYR A 136 11.32 -18.50 0.95
C TYR A 136 11.05 -17.05 0.57
N THR A 137 10.67 -16.85 -0.70
CA THR A 137 10.23 -15.55 -1.19
C THR A 137 9.04 -15.71 -2.12
N ASP A 138 8.23 -14.65 -2.16
CA ASP A 138 7.09 -14.57 -3.06
C ASP A 138 7.05 -13.22 -3.79
N ALA A 139 6.16 -13.11 -4.77
CA ALA A 139 5.97 -11.90 -5.55
C ALA A 139 5.41 -10.73 -4.73
N SER A 140 4.67 -11.01 -3.65
CA SER A 140 4.05 -10.00 -2.78
C SER A 140 3.85 -10.48 -1.35
N TRP A 141 3.78 -9.53 -0.42
CA TRP A 141 3.65 -9.78 1.00
C TRP A 141 3.03 -8.59 1.74
N THR A 142 2.35 -8.90 2.85
CA THR A 142 1.97 -7.95 3.88
C THR A 142 2.92 -8.08 5.05
N ALA A 143 3.36 -6.98 5.64
CA ALA A 143 4.24 -7.01 6.79
C ALA A 143 3.93 -5.90 7.79
N ILE A 144 4.29 -6.15 9.05
CA ILE A 144 4.34 -5.12 10.09
C ILE A 144 5.79 -4.92 10.50
N SER A 145 6.27 -3.67 10.50
CA SER A 145 7.64 -3.31 10.88
C SER A 145 7.63 -2.17 11.90
N ARG A 146 8.79 -1.90 12.53
CA ARG A 146 8.97 -0.64 13.26
C ARG A 146 9.13 0.50 12.26
N THR A 147 8.32 1.54 12.38
CA THR A 147 8.44 2.77 11.60
C THR A 147 9.77 3.49 11.92
N PRO A 148 10.49 4.08 10.94
CA PRO A 148 10.20 4.13 9.50
C PRO A 148 10.92 3.04 8.68
N TYR A 149 11.20 1.87 9.25
CA TYR A 149 11.94 0.80 8.59
C TYR A 149 11.02 -0.24 7.95
N LEU A 150 11.58 -1.09 7.09
CA LEU A 150 10.85 -2.13 6.34
C LEU A 150 11.27 -3.55 6.73
N LYS A 151 12.01 -3.71 7.82
CA LYS A 151 12.33 -5.02 8.36
C LYS A 151 11.12 -5.56 9.10
N ALA A 152 10.52 -6.62 8.56
CA ALA A 152 9.32 -7.22 9.13
C ALA A 152 9.57 -7.75 10.55
N LEU A 153 8.69 -7.38 11.48
CA LEU A 153 8.45 -8.07 12.74
C LEU A 153 7.50 -9.24 12.51
N ASP A 154 6.46 -8.99 11.71
CA ASP A 154 5.46 -9.97 11.28
C ASP A 154 5.38 -9.94 9.75
N LEU A 155 5.31 -11.10 9.11
CA LEU A 155 5.35 -11.23 7.65
C LEU A 155 4.38 -12.31 7.16
N TRP A 156 3.47 -11.93 6.26
CA TRP A 156 2.60 -12.83 5.53
C TRP A 156 2.88 -12.73 4.04
N PHE A 157 3.10 -13.86 3.38
CA PHE A 157 3.18 -13.87 1.92
C PHE A 157 1.77 -13.94 1.33
N ASN A 158 1.56 -13.18 0.25
CA ASN A 158 0.28 -13.08 -0.45
C ASN A 158 0.32 -13.83 -1.79
N GLY A 159 1.46 -13.81 -2.48
CA GLY A 159 1.66 -14.50 -3.77
C GLY A 159 0.97 -13.89 -4.99
N SER A 160 0.15 -12.84 -4.81
CA SER A 160 -0.46 -12.11 -5.91
C SER A 160 -0.67 -10.63 -5.62
N GLY A 161 -1.10 -9.87 -6.63
CA GLY A 161 -1.45 -8.45 -6.48
C GLY A 161 -2.81 -8.21 -5.85
N TRP A 162 -3.62 -9.25 -5.64
CA TRP A 162 -4.97 -9.15 -5.08
C TRP A 162 -4.91 -9.07 -3.55
N ASN A 163 -5.68 -8.14 -2.97
CA ASN A 163 -5.71 -7.88 -1.53
C ASN A 163 -4.33 -7.58 -0.93
N GLY A 164 -4.10 -7.90 0.34
CA GLY A 164 -2.91 -7.50 1.06
C GLY A 164 -3.01 -6.10 1.65
N GLY A 165 -2.12 -5.85 2.60
CA GLY A 165 -2.25 -4.72 3.49
C GLY A 165 -3.20 -5.05 4.63
N GLY A 166 -3.74 -4.02 5.27
CA GLY A 166 -4.52 -4.23 6.49
C GLY A 166 -4.77 -2.96 7.27
N TRP A 167 -5.16 -3.15 8.52
CA TRP A 167 -5.75 -2.11 9.36
C TRP A 167 -5.34 -2.27 10.81
N PHE A 168 -4.81 -1.22 11.43
CA PHE A 168 -4.63 -1.15 12.87
C PHE A 168 -5.92 -0.69 13.53
N VAL A 169 -6.49 -1.52 14.41
CA VAL A 169 -7.55 -1.09 15.33
C VAL A 169 -6.91 -0.31 16.48
N ASP A 170 -5.82 -0.85 17.02
CA ASP A 170 -4.93 -0.18 17.96
C ASP A 170 -3.46 -0.58 17.69
N SER A 171 -2.52 -0.23 18.59
CA SER A 171 -1.09 -0.51 18.40
C SER A 171 -0.69 -1.99 18.52
N SER A 172 -1.65 -2.89 18.83
CA SER A 172 -1.44 -4.33 19.03
C SER A 172 -2.48 -5.20 18.33
N HIS A 173 -3.63 -4.66 17.92
CA HIS A 173 -4.67 -5.39 17.19
C HIS A 173 -4.72 -4.96 15.72
N VAL A 174 -4.64 -5.95 14.83
CA VAL A 174 -4.58 -5.74 13.38
C VAL A 174 -5.60 -6.62 12.67
N TRP A 175 -6.16 -6.10 11.58
CA TRP A 175 -6.83 -6.93 10.59
C TRP A 175 -5.97 -6.98 9.32
N ILE A 176 -5.76 -8.17 8.78
CA ILE A 176 -4.96 -8.38 7.56
C ILE A 176 -5.90 -8.72 6.40
N ASN A 177 -5.77 -7.98 5.29
CA ASN A 177 -6.58 -8.16 4.11
C ASN A 177 -6.07 -9.37 3.30
N LYS A 178 -6.66 -10.54 3.50
CA LYS A 178 -6.16 -11.80 2.90
C LYS A 178 -6.61 -11.95 1.45
N PRO A 179 -5.77 -12.43 0.52
CA PRO A 179 -6.21 -12.77 -0.84
C PRO A 179 -7.34 -13.82 -0.83
N PRO A 180 -8.24 -13.80 -1.84
CA PRO A 180 -9.16 -14.88 -2.06
C PRO A 180 -8.41 -16.22 -2.23
N PRO A 181 -8.95 -17.36 -1.77
CA PRO A 181 -8.23 -18.65 -1.79
C PRO A 181 -7.71 -19.10 -3.15
N HIS A 182 -8.36 -18.67 -4.24
CA HIS A 182 -7.97 -18.99 -5.62
C HIS A 182 -6.95 -18.00 -6.22
N CYS A 183 -6.75 -16.83 -5.59
CA CYS A 183 -5.84 -15.79 -6.05
C CYS A 183 -4.48 -15.82 -5.36
N GLY A 184 -4.34 -16.53 -4.24
CA GLY A 184 -3.10 -16.61 -3.49
C GLY A 184 -3.29 -17.35 -2.18
N GLU A 185 -2.19 -17.83 -1.60
CA GLU A 185 -2.22 -18.47 -0.29
C GLU A 185 -1.63 -17.55 0.76
N HIS A 186 -2.49 -17.00 1.61
CA HIS A 186 -2.08 -16.14 2.71
C HIS A 186 -1.48 -16.96 3.84
N PHE A 187 -0.15 -17.08 3.86
CA PHE A 187 0.53 -17.84 4.89
C PHE A 187 1.49 -16.95 5.69
N TYR A 188 1.49 -17.17 7.00
CA TYR A 188 2.23 -16.38 7.95
C TYR A 188 3.63 -16.98 8.15
N HIS A 189 4.66 -16.25 7.75
CA HIS A 189 6.05 -16.72 7.71
C HIS A 189 6.86 -16.30 8.95
N THR A 190 6.60 -15.11 9.49
CA THR A 190 7.31 -14.60 10.68
C THR A 190 6.30 -14.07 11.68
N ARG A 191 6.40 -14.49 12.94
CA ARG A 191 5.53 -14.07 14.03
C ARG A 191 6.34 -13.51 15.19
N SER A 192 6.23 -12.21 15.46
CA SER A 192 6.86 -11.60 16.63
C SER A 192 6.10 -11.83 17.94
N GLY A 193 4.83 -12.26 17.86
CA GLY A 193 3.94 -12.40 19.01
C GLY A 193 3.40 -11.07 19.57
N LYS A 194 3.76 -9.93 18.95
CA LYS A 194 3.34 -8.59 19.41
C LYS A 194 1.96 -8.17 18.96
N PHE A 195 1.48 -8.74 17.85
CA PHE A 195 0.23 -8.33 17.22
C PHE A 195 -0.79 -9.46 17.25
N LYS A 196 -2.02 -9.11 17.59
CA LYS A 196 -3.18 -9.99 17.53
C LYS A 196 -3.96 -9.71 16.27
N GLU A 197 -3.95 -10.68 15.36
CA GLU A 197 -4.76 -10.66 14.15
C GLU A 197 -6.24 -10.88 14.51
N LEU A 198 -7.11 -10.00 14.01
CA LEU A 198 -8.55 -10.10 14.15
C LEU A 198 -9.13 -11.08 13.13
N ALA A 199 -10.09 -11.89 13.58
CA ALA A 199 -10.75 -12.88 12.73
C ALA A 199 -11.73 -12.27 11.72
N GLN A 200 -12.27 -11.09 12.03
CA GLN A 200 -13.23 -10.35 11.22
C GLN A 200 -12.74 -8.92 11.03
N ALA A 201 -13.12 -8.31 9.91
CA ALA A 201 -12.81 -6.91 9.68
C ALA A 201 -13.47 -5.99 10.72
N PRO A 202 -12.77 -4.95 11.19
CA PRO A 202 -13.35 -3.95 12.10
C PRO A 202 -14.40 -3.07 11.40
N ASP A 203 -14.43 -3.08 10.06
CA ASP A 203 -15.41 -2.42 9.22
C ASP A 203 -15.80 -3.39 8.10
N LEU A 204 -17.11 -3.68 7.96
CA LEU A 204 -17.63 -4.65 7.00
C LEU A 204 -17.31 -4.28 5.54
N ARG A 205 -17.07 -3.01 5.24
CA ARG A 205 -16.72 -2.53 3.90
C ARG A 205 -15.37 -3.05 3.44
N LEU A 206 -14.44 -3.28 4.37
CA LEU A 206 -13.10 -3.84 4.09
C LEU A 206 -13.17 -5.24 3.45
N GLU A 207 -14.25 -5.99 3.71
CA GLU A 207 -14.48 -7.32 3.12
C GLU A 207 -15.41 -7.29 1.91
N ARG A 208 -16.34 -6.33 1.86
CA ARG A 208 -17.46 -6.33 0.91
C ARG A 208 -17.30 -5.39 -0.27
N GLU A 209 -16.47 -4.36 -0.14
CA GLU A 209 -16.37 -3.30 -1.14
C GLU A 209 -15.06 -3.35 -1.92
N ASN A 210 -15.09 -2.86 -3.16
CA ASN A 210 -13.91 -2.61 -4.00
C ASN A 210 -12.99 -3.82 -4.25
N GLY A 211 -13.48 -5.05 -4.04
CA GLY A 211 -12.80 -6.29 -4.39
C GLY A 211 -11.45 -6.51 -3.70
N GLY A 212 -11.21 -5.82 -2.58
CA GLY A 212 -9.94 -5.84 -1.84
C GLY A 212 -8.74 -5.20 -2.55
N GLU A 213 -8.98 -4.44 -3.62
CA GLU A 213 -7.98 -3.58 -4.26
C GLU A 213 -7.66 -2.33 -3.41
N CYS A 214 -6.80 -1.41 -3.89
CA CYS A 214 -6.41 -0.21 -3.14
C CYS A 214 -7.58 0.57 -2.51
N PRO A 215 -8.71 0.80 -3.21
CA PRO A 215 -9.84 1.52 -2.63
C PRO A 215 -10.52 0.78 -1.47
N GLY A 216 -10.47 -0.56 -1.47
CA GLY A 216 -11.14 -1.40 -0.46
C GLY A 216 -10.60 -1.21 0.96
N ILE A 217 -9.35 -0.77 1.08
CA ILE A 217 -8.78 -0.35 2.37
C ILE A 217 -8.84 1.17 2.50
N TYR A 218 -8.45 1.89 1.45
CA TYR A 218 -8.17 3.31 1.55
C TYR A 218 -9.41 4.17 1.85
N LEU A 219 -10.54 3.87 1.22
CA LEU A 219 -11.76 4.68 1.37
C LEU A 219 -12.33 4.59 2.80
N ALA A 220 -12.44 3.36 3.33
CA ALA A 220 -12.79 3.16 4.74
C ALA A 220 -11.76 3.83 5.67
N ARG A 221 -10.47 3.79 5.34
CA ARG A 221 -9.40 4.42 6.12
C ARG A 221 -9.54 5.93 6.19
N LEU A 222 -9.89 6.58 5.08
CA LEU A 222 -10.17 8.01 5.04
C LEU A 222 -11.26 8.38 6.06
N GLU A 223 -12.36 7.63 6.08
CA GLU A 223 -13.46 7.90 7.01
C GLU A 223 -13.09 7.67 8.47
N ARG A 224 -12.35 6.59 8.77
CA ARG A 224 -11.76 6.39 10.10
C ARG A 224 -10.91 7.60 10.51
N ASP A 225 -10.15 8.14 9.58
CA ASP A 225 -9.19 9.23 9.79
C ASP A 225 -9.84 10.63 9.65
N GLY A 226 -11.17 10.71 9.81
CA GLY A 226 -11.93 11.96 9.95
C GLY A 226 -12.32 12.64 8.64
N TRP A 227 -12.17 11.97 7.50
CA TRP A 227 -12.77 12.43 6.25
C TRP A 227 -14.24 12.02 6.19
N GLN A 228 -15.07 12.81 5.52
CA GLN A 228 -16.50 12.57 5.34
C GLN A 228 -16.77 12.31 3.86
N PHE A 229 -17.39 11.17 3.55
CA PHE A 229 -17.86 10.89 2.20
C PHE A 229 -18.90 11.93 1.77
N CYS A 230 -18.80 12.42 0.54
CA CYS A 230 -19.78 13.35 -0.03
C CYS A 230 -20.55 12.72 -1.19
N GLU A 231 -19.83 12.27 -2.20
CA GLU A 231 -20.41 11.75 -3.44
C GLU A 231 -19.40 10.83 -4.12
N GLU A 232 -19.92 9.91 -4.92
CA GLU A 232 -19.14 9.11 -5.86
C GLU A 232 -19.66 9.37 -7.26
N THR A 233 -18.73 9.61 -8.19
CA THR A 233 -19.01 9.71 -9.61
C THR A 233 -18.45 8.48 -10.32
N GLU A 234 -18.69 8.36 -11.61
CA GLU A 234 -18.05 7.32 -12.42
C GLU A 234 -16.50 7.38 -12.38
N THR A 235 -15.90 8.53 -12.04
CA THR A 235 -14.45 8.73 -12.15
C THR A 235 -13.73 8.87 -10.82
N TYR A 236 -14.40 9.35 -9.77
CA TYR A 236 -13.81 9.57 -8.46
C TYR A 236 -14.81 9.45 -7.32
N ALA A 237 -14.31 9.11 -6.13
CA ALA A 237 -14.99 9.31 -4.86
C ALA A 237 -14.51 10.61 -4.21
N LYS A 238 -15.44 11.42 -3.72
CA LYS A 238 -15.17 12.71 -3.09
C LYS A 238 -15.38 12.64 -1.59
N TYR A 239 -14.39 13.16 -0.90
CA TYR A 239 -14.38 13.29 0.55
C TYR A 239 -14.11 14.74 0.94
N VAL A 240 -14.62 15.14 2.09
CA VAL A 240 -14.31 16.42 2.72
C VAL A 240 -13.84 16.23 4.14
N LYS A 241 -12.87 17.03 4.57
CA LYS A 241 -12.45 17.11 5.96
C LYS A 241 -12.79 18.51 6.47
N PRO A 242 -13.75 18.65 7.41
CA PRO A 242 -14.05 19.94 8.02
C PRO A 242 -12.86 20.39 8.87
N LEU A 243 -12.50 21.66 8.76
CA LEU A 243 -11.38 22.29 9.45
C LEU A 243 -11.89 23.50 10.25
N PRO A 244 -11.10 24.02 11.22
CA PRO A 244 -11.37 25.30 11.85
C PRO A 244 -11.53 26.45 10.83
N TYR A 245 -12.25 27.50 11.25
CA TYR A 245 -12.49 28.73 10.46
C TYR A 245 -13.38 28.54 9.22
N ASP A 246 -14.33 27.61 9.29
CA ASP A 246 -15.24 27.26 8.17
C ASP A 246 -14.48 26.87 6.90
N LEU A 247 -13.31 26.26 7.08
CA LEU A 247 -12.50 25.73 6.00
C LEU A 247 -12.82 24.26 5.77
N TRP A 248 -12.76 23.84 4.51
CA TRP A 248 -13.03 22.47 4.11
C TRP A 248 -11.93 22.02 3.16
N LEU A 249 -11.18 20.99 3.56
CA LEU A 249 -10.24 20.32 2.67
C LEU A 249 -11.01 19.27 1.88
N ILE A 250 -11.01 19.39 0.57
CA ILE A 250 -11.71 18.51 -0.35
C ILE A 250 -10.68 17.55 -0.94
N LYS A 251 -11.01 16.26 -1.01
CA LYS A 251 -10.23 15.20 -1.67
C LYS A 251 -11.09 14.55 -2.74
N ARG A 252 -10.55 14.41 -3.94
CA ARG A 252 -11.10 13.58 -5.02
C ARG A 252 -10.13 12.45 -5.30
N PHE A 253 -10.56 11.23 -5.01
CA PHE A 253 -9.78 10.02 -5.26
C PHE A 253 -10.27 9.34 -6.54
N TYR A 254 -9.43 9.32 -7.56
CA TYR A 254 -9.78 8.88 -8.91
C TYR A 254 -9.49 7.39 -9.15
N PHE A 255 -10.35 6.76 -9.95
CA PHE A 255 -10.23 5.36 -10.36
C PHE A 255 -9.98 5.26 -11.87
N ASN A 256 -8.82 4.75 -12.28
CA ASN A 256 -8.43 4.67 -13.70
C ASN A 256 -9.31 3.74 -14.55
N GLY A 257 -10.17 2.92 -13.95
CA GLY A 257 -11.06 2.01 -14.70
C GLY A 257 -12.01 2.73 -15.68
N LYS A 258 -12.23 4.05 -15.50
CA LYS A 258 -13.26 4.81 -16.24
C LYS A 258 -12.79 6.16 -16.80
N CYS A 259 -11.53 6.56 -16.57
CA CYS A 259 -10.92 7.76 -17.16
C CYS A 259 -9.39 7.57 -17.26
N PRO A 260 -8.75 7.89 -18.40
CA PRO A 260 -7.31 7.74 -18.55
C PRO A 260 -6.56 8.66 -17.58
N SER A 261 -5.66 8.08 -16.79
CA SER A 261 -4.81 8.85 -15.88
C SER A 261 -3.90 9.82 -16.65
N PRO A 262 -3.67 11.06 -16.17
CA PRO A 262 -2.71 11.96 -16.79
C PRO A 262 -1.28 11.37 -16.83
N ALA A 263 -0.44 11.88 -17.74
CA ALA A 263 0.93 11.39 -17.89
C ALA A 263 1.69 11.47 -16.55
N GLY A 264 2.32 10.36 -16.15
CA GLY A 264 3.07 10.26 -14.89
C GLY A 264 2.23 9.86 -13.67
N TYR A 265 0.93 9.59 -13.82
CA TYR A 265 0.05 9.17 -12.73
C TYR A 265 -0.07 7.65 -12.65
N GLY A 266 -0.60 7.15 -11.52
CA GLY A 266 -0.93 5.73 -11.36
C GLY A 266 -2.37 5.44 -11.75
N CYS A 267 -2.79 4.19 -11.64
CA CYS A 267 -4.19 3.80 -11.80
C CYS A 267 -5.13 4.37 -10.71
N TYR A 268 -4.55 4.91 -9.64
CA TYR A 268 -5.25 5.68 -8.63
C TYR A 268 -4.44 6.94 -8.36
N TRP A 269 -5.12 8.07 -8.19
CA TRP A 269 -4.50 9.32 -7.84
C TRP A 269 -5.48 10.22 -7.10
N GLU A 270 -4.93 11.25 -6.48
CA GLU A 270 -5.69 12.23 -5.74
C GLU A 270 -5.50 13.62 -6.31
N GLU A 271 -6.55 14.40 -6.14
CA GLU A 271 -6.56 15.84 -6.25
C GLU A 271 -7.27 16.43 -5.05
N HIS A 272 -6.95 17.68 -4.73
CA HIS A 272 -7.48 18.35 -3.57
C HIS A 272 -7.94 19.76 -3.90
N ASP A 273 -8.73 20.36 -3.02
CA ASP A 273 -9.00 21.80 -3.01
C ASP A 273 -9.18 22.24 -1.55
N LEU A 274 -9.02 23.53 -1.31
CA LEU A 274 -9.41 24.17 -0.06
C LEU A 274 -10.54 25.16 -0.35
N SER A 275 -11.67 25.02 0.35
CA SER A 275 -12.77 25.98 0.31
C SER A 275 -13.00 26.63 1.66
N ARG A 276 -13.63 27.81 1.64
CA ARG A 276 -14.24 28.46 2.80
C ARG A 276 -15.74 28.56 2.54
N GLY A 277 -16.55 27.84 3.32
CA GLY A 277 -17.96 27.61 2.97
C GLY A 277 -18.10 27.08 1.54
N LYS A 278 -18.83 27.80 0.68
CA LYS A 278 -19.03 27.45 -0.75
C LYS A 278 -17.99 28.02 -1.70
N GLU A 279 -17.10 28.88 -1.22
CA GLU A 279 -16.11 29.56 -2.06
C GLU A 279 -14.79 28.78 -2.12
N LEU A 280 -14.28 28.58 -3.33
CA LEU A 280 -12.96 27.98 -3.54
C LEU A 280 -11.88 28.99 -3.14
N LEU A 281 -11.06 28.63 -2.14
CA LEU A 281 -9.97 29.47 -1.67
C LEU A 281 -8.64 29.12 -2.37
N LEU A 282 -8.36 27.83 -2.55
CA LEU A 282 -7.15 27.38 -3.23
C LEU A 282 -7.42 26.12 -4.06
N ALA A 283 -7.08 26.19 -5.35
CA ALA A 283 -7.12 25.04 -6.24
C ALA A 283 -5.91 24.12 -5.98
N GLY A 284 -6.16 22.91 -5.51
CA GLY A 284 -5.13 21.91 -5.15
C GLY A 284 -5.09 20.74 -6.14
N ASN A 285 -5.50 20.95 -7.40
CA ASN A 285 -5.60 19.90 -8.42
C ASN A 285 -4.26 19.20 -8.74
N THR A 286 -3.14 19.81 -8.34
CA THR A 286 -1.79 19.22 -8.45
C THR A 286 -1.32 18.52 -7.18
N TRP A 287 -2.07 18.62 -6.08
CA TRP A 287 -1.72 18.02 -4.79
C TRP A 287 -1.99 16.52 -4.83
N ARG A 288 -0.91 15.74 -4.83
CA ARG A 288 -0.96 14.26 -4.93
C ARG A 288 -1.28 13.56 -3.63
N TRP A 289 -1.22 14.32 -2.55
CA TRP A 289 -1.59 13.92 -1.21
C TRP A 289 -1.85 15.20 -0.43
N ALA A 290 -2.86 15.20 0.43
CA ALA A 290 -3.05 16.23 1.44
C ALA A 290 -3.79 15.68 2.65
N ASP A 291 -3.47 16.22 3.83
CA ASP A 291 -4.15 15.92 5.08
C ASP A 291 -4.04 17.08 6.08
N TYR A 292 -4.74 16.97 7.21
CA TYR A 292 -4.82 17.98 8.25
C TYR A 292 -4.02 17.57 9.49
N ASP A 293 -3.03 18.39 9.84
CA ASP A 293 -2.34 18.32 11.12
C ASP A 293 -3.12 19.15 12.15
N ALA A 294 -3.97 18.46 12.91
CA ALA A 294 -4.89 19.07 13.86
C ALA A 294 -4.18 19.81 14.99
N LYS A 295 -3.08 19.27 15.51
CA LYS A 295 -2.34 19.88 16.64
C LYS A 295 -1.75 21.22 16.23
N HIS A 296 -1.13 21.30 15.05
CA HIS A 296 -0.49 22.52 14.57
C HIS A 296 -1.40 23.42 13.72
N LYS A 297 -2.66 22.99 13.50
CA LYS A 297 -3.69 23.73 12.74
C LYS A 297 -3.18 24.16 11.37
N ARG A 298 -2.67 23.18 10.60
CA ARG A 298 -2.15 23.38 9.25
C ARG A 298 -2.56 22.25 8.31
N ILE A 299 -2.72 22.59 7.04
CA ILE A 299 -2.87 21.60 5.96
C ILE A 299 -1.48 21.24 5.49
N LEU A 300 -1.25 19.94 5.35
CA LEU A 300 -0.05 19.37 4.79
C LEU A 300 -0.41 18.85 3.40
N PHE A 301 0.41 19.14 2.40
CA PHE A 301 0.15 18.62 1.05
C PHE A 301 1.43 18.40 0.28
N ALA A 302 1.38 17.46 -0.68
CA ALA A 302 2.50 17.09 -1.51
C ALA A 302 2.29 17.49 -2.97
N VAL A 303 3.28 18.15 -3.55
CA VAL A 303 3.30 18.56 -4.96
C VAL A 303 4.73 18.45 -5.49
N ASN A 304 4.89 17.90 -6.69
CA ASN A 304 6.19 17.78 -7.39
C ASN A 304 7.34 17.20 -6.54
N GLY A 305 7.07 16.15 -5.77
CA GLY A 305 8.10 15.50 -4.96
C GLY A 305 8.47 16.25 -3.67
N MET A 306 7.69 17.26 -3.27
CA MET A 306 7.91 18.08 -2.08
C MET A 306 6.68 18.04 -1.16
N ILE A 307 6.87 18.32 0.13
CA ILE A 307 5.80 18.52 1.11
C ILE A 307 5.79 19.98 1.57
N PHE A 308 4.61 20.58 1.61
CA PHE A 308 4.36 21.94 2.08
C PHE A 308 3.38 21.98 3.25
N ALA A 309 3.42 23.08 4.01
CA ALA A 309 2.47 23.41 5.07
C ALA A 309 1.76 24.75 4.81
N LEU A 310 0.44 24.74 4.87
CA LEU A 310 -0.42 25.93 4.85
C LEU A 310 -1.08 26.12 6.22
N ARG A 311 -0.82 27.25 6.88
CA ARG A 311 -1.39 27.57 8.20
C ARG A 311 -2.82 28.06 8.06
N LEU A 312 -3.75 27.45 8.80
CA LEU A 312 -5.18 27.79 8.68
C LEU A 312 -5.54 29.22 9.08
N LYS A 313 -4.79 29.81 10.01
CA LYS A 313 -5.04 31.18 10.49
C LYS A 313 -4.72 32.24 9.42
N THR A 314 -3.81 31.93 8.51
CA THR A 314 -3.30 32.85 7.48
C THR A 314 -3.20 32.12 6.14
N PRO A 315 -4.34 31.69 5.56
CA PRO A 315 -4.33 30.84 4.38
C PRO A 315 -3.88 31.59 3.11
N ASP A 316 -3.88 32.92 3.14
CA ASP A 316 -3.41 33.78 2.04
C ASP A 316 -1.87 33.90 2.03
N VAL A 317 -1.18 33.48 3.10
CA VAL A 317 0.27 33.43 3.14
C VAL A 317 0.74 32.21 2.33
N PRO A 318 1.74 32.36 1.44
CA PRO A 318 2.27 31.24 0.68
C PRO A 318 2.65 30.05 1.57
N PRO A 319 2.32 28.81 1.16
CA PRO A 319 2.68 27.62 1.91
C PRO A 319 4.19 27.49 2.11
N ALA A 320 4.61 27.11 3.31
CA ALA A 320 6.01 26.88 3.62
C ALA A 320 6.45 25.51 3.08
N LEU A 321 7.58 25.44 2.38
CA LEU A 321 8.23 24.18 2.02
C LEU A 321 8.77 23.52 3.31
N LEU A 322 8.39 22.27 3.56
CA LEU A 322 8.91 21.49 4.67
C LEU A 322 10.07 20.60 4.24
N TYR A 323 9.95 19.93 3.09
CA TYR A 323 10.99 19.04 2.60
C TYR A 323 10.89 18.79 1.09
N ASP A 324 12.05 18.68 0.44
CA ASP A 324 12.20 18.30 -0.97
C ASP A 324 12.83 16.91 -1.09
N PHE A 325 12.10 15.97 -1.71
CA PHE A 325 12.51 14.57 -1.85
C PHE A 325 13.09 14.24 -3.23
N ASN A 326 13.26 15.22 -4.12
CA ASN A 326 13.68 15.00 -5.50
C ASN A 326 15.08 14.39 -5.60
N ASP A 327 16.05 14.93 -4.84
CA ASP A 327 17.46 14.54 -4.91
C ASP A 327 17.80 13.21 -4.23
N MET A 328 16.83 12.60 -3.54
CA MET A 328 17.03 11.33 -2.85
C MET A 328 17.33 10.20 -3.83
N LYS A 329 18.41 9.45 -3.56
CA LYS A 329 18.85 8.29 -4.34
C LYS A 329 18.64 7.03 -3.54
N TYR A 330 18.42 5.91 -4.25
CA TYR A 330 18.29 4.62 -3.60
C TYR A 330 19.57 4.25 -2.86
N GLU A 331 19.40 3.89 -1.58
CA GLU A 331 20.48 3.43 -0.71
C GLU A 331 20.06 2.18 0.04
N ARG A 332 20.93 1.16 0.08
CA ARG A 332 20.64 -0.07 0.80
C ARG A 332 21.00 0.09 2.28
N LEU A 333 20.03 0.55 3.06
CA LEU A 333 20.18 0.73 4.51
C LEU A 333 19.58 -0.46 5.29
N PRO A 334 20.31 -1.05 6.26
CA PRO A 334 19.73 -2.04 7.16
C PRO A 334 18.86 -1.36 8.21
N ALA A 335 17.81 -2.04 8.67
CA ALA A 335 17.08 -1.60 9.85
C ALA A 335 17.95 -1.81 11.12
N PRO A 336 17.90 -0.89 12.11
CA PRO A 336 18.78 -0.92 13.28
C PRO A 336 18.40 -1.95 14.34
N TYR A 337 17.43 -2.83 14.07
CA TYR A 337 16.98 -3.87 14.98
C TYR A 337 17.15 -5.27 14.38
N ALA A 338 17.55 -6.23 15.22
CA ALA A 338 17.61 -7.65 14.88
C ALA A 338 16.21 -8.29 14.88
N TYR A 339 16.10 -9.52 14.37
CA TYR A 339 14.95 -10.36 14.71
C TYR A 339 14.94 -10.53 16.23
N PRO A 340 13.78 -10.59 16.91
CA PRO A 340 13.76 -11.29 18.18
C PRO A 340 14.24 -12.71 17.85
N ASP A 341 15.38 -13.11 18.40
CA ASP A 341 15.81 -14.50 18.33
C ASP A 341 14.61 -15.33 18.79
N SER A 342 14.11 -16.18 17.90
CA SER A 342 13.00 -17.07 18.18
C SER A 342 13.39 -17.93 19.38
N MET A 343 12.80 -17.64 20.54
CA MET A 343 12.70 -18.61 21.64
C MET A 343 11.74 -19.72 21.24
#